data_AF-A0A7V9MIN5-F1
#
_entry.id   AF-A0A7V9MIN5-F1
#
_cell.length_a   1.000
_cell.length_b   1.000
_cell.length_c   1.000
_cell.angle_alpha   90.00
_cell.angle_beta   90.00
_cell.angle_gamma   90.00
#
_symmetry.space_group_name_H-M   'P 1'
#
loop_
_entity.id
_entity.type
_entity.pdbx_description
1 polymer ?
#
loop_
_entity_poly.entity_id
_entity_poly.type
_entity_poly.pdbx_seq_one_letter_code
_entity_poly.pdbx_strand_id
1 'polypeptide(L)'
;SQPDPALVRLLEESERDLRLRAALGPAAASALARRELRVEALESPGASPAYALFGVLMLQGALIAYGGWVAAGVIEEKATRMVELLLATIRPSQLLAGKLVGIGLLGLAQLALLYSAGLGAALLAGGSGLPPGALAALPLVLGWFALGYALYSSAFAVAGALVSRPEQLQTTLTPITVAVVACSFVALAALEDPGAPLVRAASLFPPLAPMVMPIRTAAGSAAGWEQALAVTLMLASTAALVPLAARIYAGAVLRTGRRVRLREAWGAARVKR
;
A
#
# COMPACT_ATOMS: atom_id res chain seq x y z
N SER A 1 -20.69 -53.52 32.91
CA SER A 1 -19.93 -52.29 32.62
C SER A 1 -19.75 -52.20 31.12
N GLN A 2 -20.48 -51.30 30.46
CA GLN A 2 -20.29 -51.08 29.02
C GLN A 2 -18.90 -50.44 28.81
N PRO A 3 -18.09 -50.93 27.86
CA PRO A 3 -16.78 -50.35 27.57
C PRO A 3 -16.93 -48.92 27.07
N ASP A 4 -16.01 -48.06 27.48
CA ASP A 4 -15.99 -46.63 27.12
C ASP A 4 -15.95 -46.48 25.58
N PRO A 5 -16.94 -45.80 24.98
CA PRO A 5 -17.04 -45.65 23.52
C PRO A 5 -15.84 -44.90 22.91
N ALA A 6 -15.10 -44.11 23.70
CA ALA A 6 -13.87 -43.47 23.24
C ALA A 6 -12.72 -44.47 23.06
N LEU A 7 -12.62 -45.46 23.97
CA LEU A 7 -11.61 -46.50 23.91
C LEU A 7 -11.83 -47.46 22.73
N VAL A 8 -13.11 -47.75 22.42
CA VAL A 8 -13.49 -48.56 21.25
C VAL A 8 -13.08 -47.88 19.95
N ARG A 9 -13.30 -46.56 19.82
CA ARG A 9 -12.90 -45.81 18.62
C ARG A 9 -11.39 -45.75 18.43
N LEU A 10 -10.63 -45.54 19.52
CA LEU A 10 -9.17 -45.50 19.46
C LEU A 10 -8.58 -46.87 19.08
N LEU A 11 -9.19 -47.96 19.54
CA LEU A 11 -8.82 -49.31 19.14
C LEU A 11 -9.14 -49.56 17.66
N GLU A 12 -10.32 -49.17 17.18
CA GLU A 12 -10.69 -49.29 15.76
C GLU A 12 -9.79 -48.47 14.82
N GLU A 13 -9.39 -47.26 15.24
CA GLU A 13 -8.43 -46.43 14.51
C GLU A 13 -7.03 -47.06 14.50
N SER A 14 -6.56 -47.56 15.65
CA SER A 14 -5.26 -48.23 15.73
C SER A 14 -5.21 -49.52 14.91
N GLU A 15 -6.31 -50.27 14.87
CA GLU A 15 -6.41 -51.51 14.11
C GLU A 15 -6.49 -51.24 12.61
N ARG A 16 -7.17 -50.17 12.19
CA ARG A 16 -7.16 -49.69 10.81
C ARG A 16 -5.75 -49.27 10.38
N ASP A 17 -5.03 -48.53 11.21
CA ASP A 17 -3.68 -48.06 10.88
C ASP A 17 -2.69 -49.23 10.80
N LEU A 18 -2.83 -50.23 11.69
CA LEU A 18 -2.05 -51.48 11.65
C LEU A 18 -2.37 -52.33 10.42
N ARG A 19 -3.65 -52.45 10.02
CA ARG A 19 -4.05 -53.17 8.80
C ARG A 19 -3.58 -52.47 7.53
N LEU A 20 -3.59 -51.14 7.50
CA LEU A 20 -3.04 -50.35 6.40
C LEU A 20 -1.53 -50.54 6.28
N ARG A 21 -0.80 -50.55 7.41
CA ARG A 21 0.65 -50.83 7.44
C ARG A 21 0.98 -52.28 7.08
N ALA A 22 0.12 -53.24 7.42
CA ALA A 22 0.30 -54.65 7.06
C ALA A 22 -0.02 -54.91 5.57
N ALA A 23 -1.02 -54.23 5.01
CA ALA A 23 -1.39 -54.32 3.59
C ALA A 23 -0.34 -53.66 2.67
N LEU A 24 0.29 -52.59 3.14
CA LEU A 24 1.42 -51.94 2.49
C LEU A 24 2.71 -52.63 2.94
N GLY A 25 3.06 -53.78 2.33
CA GLY A 25 4.30 -54.50 2.66
C GLY A 25 5.56 -53.60 2.67
N PRO A 26 6.68 -54.05 3.26
CA PRO A 26 7.84 -53.20 3.56
C PRO A 26 8.42 -52.48 2.33
N ALA A 27 8.24 -53.05 1.13
CA ALA A 27 8.59 -52.42 -0.14
C ALA A 27 7.73 -51.17 -0.44
N ALA A 28 6.41 -51.21 -0.21
CA ALA A 28 5.50 -50.09 -0.42
C ALA A 28 5.72 -48.97 0.62
N ALA A 29 6.02 -49.34 1.88
CA ALA A 29 6.41 -48.39 2.92
C ALA A 29 7.72 -47.66 2.56
N SER A 30 8.72 -48.38 2.01
CA SER A 30 9.98 -47.78 1.55
C SER A 30 9.86 -46.98 0.24
N ALA A 31 8.85 -47.29 -0.59
CA ALA A 31 8.54 -46.54 -1.80
C ALA A 31 7.78 -45.24 -1.48
N LEU A 32 6.91 -45.26 -0.46
CA LEU A 32 6.22 -44.09 0.06
C LEU A 32 7.16 -43.20 0.91
N ALA A 33 8.14 -43.77 1.61
CA ALA A 33 9.17 -43.00 2.31
C ALA A 33 10.16 -42.31 1.36
N ARG A 34 10.36 -42.87 0.14
CA ARG A 34 11.19 -42.26 -0.92
C ARG A 34 10.44 -41.30 -1.81
N ARG A 35 9.12 -41.44 -1.92
CA ARG A 35 8.28 -40.42 -2.53
C ARG A 35 8.23 -39.30 -1.50
N GLU A 36 9.08 -38.29 -1.68
CA GLU A 36 8.94 -37.02 -0.97
C GLU A 36 7.45 -36.73 -0.92
N LEU A 37 6.87 -36.78 0.29
CA LEU A 37 5.58 -36.22 0.54
C LEU A 37 5.76 -34.76 0.14
N ARG A 38 5.42 -34.47 -1.12
CA ARG A 38 5.10 -33.14 -1.57
C ARG A 38 3.91 -32.82 -0.70
N VAL A 39 4.22 -32.20 0.44
CA VAL A 39 3.27 -31.52 1.28
C VAL A 39 2.73 -30.45 0.35
N GLU A 40 1.70 -30.83 -0.40
CA GLU A 40 0.72 -29.90 -0.88
C GLU A 40 0.14 -29.38 0.41
N ALA A 41 0.75 -28.31 0.91
CA ALA A 41 0.18 -27.51 1.96
C ALA A 41 -1.23 -27.23 1.45
N LEU A 42 -2.23 -27.85 2.08
CA LEU A 42 -3.62 -27.44 2.00
C LEU A 42 -3.57 -25.94 1.92
N GLU A 43 -4.02 -25.37 0.80
CA GLU A 43 -3.96 -23.94 0.50
C GLU A 43 -4.08 -23.20 1.83
N SER A 44 -2.96 -22.62 2.30
CA SER A 44 -3.03 -21.69 3.42
C SER A 44 -4.15 -20.76 3.03
N PRO A 45 -5.23 -20.61 3.83
CA PRO A 45 -6.36 -19.81 3.42
C PRO A 45 -5.83 -18.40 3.29
N GLY A 46 -5.39 -18.06 2.08
CA GLY A 46 -5.03 -16.72 1.69
C GLY A 46 -6.25 -15.89 2.05
N ALA A 47 -6.00 -14.69 2.55
CA ALA A 47 -7.07 -13.73 2.74
C ALA A 47 -7.98 -13.81 1.51
N SER A 48 -9.27 -14.12 1.71
CA SER A 48 -10.25 -14.21 0.60
C SER A 48 -9.96 -13.09 -0.40
N PRO A 49 -9.96 -13.36 -1.72
CA PRO A 49 -9.62 -12.35 -2.73
C PRO A 49 -10.33 -11.00 -2.50
N ALA A 50 -11.52 -11.04 -1.89
CA ALA A 50 -12.27 -9.88 -1.43
C ALA A 50 -11.52 -8.98 -0.41
N TYR A 51 -10.83 -9.54 0.58
CA TYR A 51 -10.07 -8.76 1.58
C TYR A 51 -8.82 -8.12 0.99
N ALA A 52 -8.12 -8.84 0.10
CA ALA A 52 -6.95 -8.31 -0.59
C ALA A 52 -7.37 -7.17 -1.54
N LEU A 53 -8.47 -7.35 -2.28
CA LEU A 53 -9.07 -6.30 -3.10
C LEU A 53 -9.47 -5.08 -2.25
N PHE A 54 -10.15 -5.30 -1.12
CA PHE A 54 -10.52 -4.23 -0.20
C PHE A 54 -9.29 -3.46 0.29
N GLY A 55 -8.22 -4.16 0.69
CA GLY A 55 -6.96 -3.54 1.12
C GLY A 55 -6.34 -2.66 0.05
N VAL A 56 -6.30 -3.12 -1.21
CA VAL A 56 -5.80 -2.35 -2.36
C VAL A 56 -6.66 -1.11 -2.60
N LEU A 57 -7.98 -1.26 -2.64
CA LEU A 57 -8.91 -0.15 -2.88
C LEU A 57 -8.85 0.87 -1.73
N MET A 58 -8.72 0.42 -0.49
CA MET A 58 -8.54 1.28 0.68
C MET A 58 -7.24 2.07 0.59
N LEU A 59 -6.11 1.40 0.26
CA LEU A 59 -4.81 2.06 0.12
C LEU A 59 -4.83 3.05 -1.04
N GLN A 60 -5.38 2.67 -2.19
CA GLN A 60 -5.60 3.54 -3.35
C GLN A 60 -6.44 4.76 -2.98
N GLY A 61 -7.60 4.55 -2.34
CA GLY A 61 -8.50 5.62 -1.92
C GLY A 61 -7.82 6.59 -0.96
N ALA A 62 -7.05 6.06 0.00
CA ALA A 62 -6.27 6.88 0.92
C ALA A 62 -5.23 7.74 0.17
N LEU A 63 -4.43 7.15 -0.73
CA LEU A 63 -3.43 7.91 -1.49
C LEU A 63 -4.05 9.05 -2.31
N ILE A 64 -5.17 8.79 -2.98
CA ILE A 64 -5.90 9.80 -3.75
C ILE A 64 -6.46 10.89 -2.82
N ALA A 65 -7.09 10.50 -1.71
CA ALA A 65 -7.71 11.44 -0.78
C ALA A 65 -6.68 12.37 -0.12
N TYR A 66 -5.65 11.82 0.53
CA TYR A 66 -4.64 12.64 1.20
C TYR A 66 -3.76 13.40 0.22
N GLY A 67 -3.48 12.85 -0.96
CA GLY A 67 -2.84 13.59 -2.05
C GLY A 67 -3.69 14.79 -2.48
N GLY A 68 -4.99 14.57 -2.70
CA GLY A 68 -5.96 15.63 -3.00
C GLY A 68 -6.00 16.72 -1.94
N TRP A 69 -5.97 16.36 -0.65
CA TRP A 69 -5.94 17.33 0.45
C TRP A 69 -4.65 18.15 0.49
N VAL A 70 -3.49 17.57 0.16
CA VAL A 70 -2.25 18.34 -0.01
C VAL A 70 -2.42 19.38 -1.11
N ALA A 71 -2.96 18.99 -2.27
CA ALA A 71 -3.16 19.88 -3.39
C ALA A 71 -4.18 21.00 -3.08
N ALA A 72 -5.28 20.65 -2.41
CA ALA A 72 -6.31 21.58 -1.97
C ALA A 72 -5.76 22.59 -0.95
N GLY A 73 -5.01 22.12 0.05
CA GLY A 73 -4.39 23.00 1.03
C GLY A 73 -3.37 23.94 0.39
N VAL A 74 -2.65 23.53 -0.67
CA VAL A 74 -1.74 24.42 -1.41
C VAL A 74 -2.49 25.53 -2.14
N ILE A 75 -3.63 25.22 -2.76
CA ILE A 75 -4.40 26.24 -3.46
C ILE A 75 -5.10 27.19 -2.50
N GLU A 76 -5.57 26.69 -1.36
CA GLU A 76 -6.16 27.51 -0.30
C GLU A 76 -5.13 28.51 0.25
N GLU A 77 -3.93 28.04 0.55
CA GLU A 77 -2.79 28.89 0.93
C GLU A 77 -2.51 30.00 -0.08
N LYS A 78 -2.58 29.68 -1.37
CA LYS A 78 -2.28 30.61 -2.46
C LYS A 78 -3.43 31.57 -2.77
N ALA A 79 -4.68 31.13 -2.60
CA ALA A 79 -5.88 31.92 -2.83
C ALA A 79 -6.17 32.86 -1.65
N THR A 80 -5.81 32.44 -0.44
CA THR A 80 -5.87 33.28 0.74
C THR A 80 -4.61 34.15 0.79
N ARG A 81 -4.72 35.39 1.28
CA ARG A 81 -3.52 36.24 1.56
C ARG A 81 -2.58 35.64 2.62
N MET A 82 -2.86 34.41 3.07
CA MET A 82 -2.09 33.66 4.05
C MET A 82 -0.68 33.36 3.54
N VAL A 83 -0.49 33.06 2.25
CA VAL A 83 0.86 32.83 1.70
C VAL A 83 1.79 34.02 1.88
N GLU A 84 1.33 35.26 1.69
CA GLU A 84 2.17 36.46 1.84
C GLU A 84 2.62 36.65 3.28
N LEU A 85 1.70 36.41 4.23
CA LEU A 85 1.93 36.52 5.66
C LEU A 85 2.83 35.39 6.20
N LEU A 86 2.63 34.16 5.72
CA LEU A 86 3.44 33.00 6.08
C LEU A 86 4.86 33.13 5.51
N LEU A 87 5.00 33.55 4.25
CA LEU A 87 6.32 33.68 3.62
C LEU A 87 7.15 34.86 4.14
N ALA A 88 6.56 35.78 4.91
CA ALA A 88 7.31 36.75 5.70
C ALA A 88 8.09 36.12 6.86
N THR A 89 7.67 34.94 7.32
CA THR A 89 8.18 34.29 8.54
C THR A 89 8.87 32.94 8.26
N ILE A 90 8.43 32.20 7.24
CA ILE A 90 8.94 30.85 6.93
C ILE A 90 9.25 30.67 5.44
N ARG A 91 10.22 29.81 5.11
CA ARG A 91 10.58 29.54 3.72
C ARG A 91 9.51 28.66 3.05
N PRO A 92 9.20 28.85 1.75
CA PRO A 92 8.19 28.05 1.04
C PRO A 92 8.44 26.53 1.12
N SER A 93 9.70 26.12 1.06
CA SER A 93 10.07 24.70 1.16
C SER A 93 9.74 24.08 2.53
N GLN A 94 9.83 24.87 3.60
CA GLN A 94 9.50 24.43 4.97
C GLN A 94 8.00 24.34 5.16
N LEU A 95 7.24 25.28 4.59
CA LEU A 95 5.78 25.25 4.58
C LEU A 95 5.25 23.98 3.89
N LEU A 96 5.78 23.69 2.69
CA LEU A 96 5.40 22.49 1.97
C LEU A 96 5.79 21.21 2.73
N ALA A 97 7.03 21.11 3.22
CA ALA A 97 7.48 19.94 3.96
C ALA A 97 6.64 19.68 5.21
N GLY A 98 6.34 20.74 5.99
CA GLY A 98 5.46 20.65 7.15
C GLY A 98 4.04 20.18 6.80
N LYS A 99 3.49 20.68 5.68
CA LYS A 99 2.18 20.23 5.18
C LYS A 99 2.17 18.76 4.79
N LEU A 100 3.17 18.30 4.03
CA LEU A 100 3.30 16.90 3.62
C LEU A 100 3.40 15.99 4.85
N VAL A 101 4.24 16.35 5.83
CA VAL A 101 4.35 15.58 7.08
C VAL A 101 3.04 15.60 7.86
N GLY A 102 2.41 16.76 8.03
CA GLY A 102 1.17 16.91 8.80
C GLY A 102 0.00 16.11 8.23
N ILE A 103 -0.26 16.25 6.92
CA ILE A 103 -1.33 15.49 6.26
C ILE A 103 -0.98 13.99 6.20
N GLY A 104 0.30 13.65 6.03
CA GLY A 104 0.75 12.26 6.07
C GLY A 104 0.53 11.60 7.44
N LEU A 105 0.85 12.30 8.53
CA LEU A 105 0.59 11.83 9.90
C LEU A 105 -0.90 11.68 10.18
N LEU A 106 -1.73 12.63 9.72
CA LEU A 106 -3.18 12.52 9.80
C LEU A 106 -3.67 11.26 9.07
N GLY A 107 -3.15 11.01 7.87
CA GLY A 107 -3.53 9.83 7.09
C GLY A 107 -3.08 8.51 7.70
N LEU A 108 -1.88 8.48 8.29
CA LEU A 108 -1.41 7.33 9.07
C LEU A 108 -2.31 7.07 10.28
N ALA A 109 -2.66 8.11 11.04
CA ALA A 109 -3.53 8.00 12.20
C ALA A 109 -4.93 7.51 11.80
N GLN A 110 -5.52 8.08 10.75
CA GLN A 110 -6.85 7.69 10.27
C GLN A 110 -6.86 6.28 9.69
N LEU A 111 -5.82 5.85 8.97
CA LEU A 111 -5.71 4.46 8.49
C LEU A 111 -5.53 3.48 9.65
N ALA A 112 -4.69 3.81 10.63
CA ALA A 112 -4.51 2.97 11.81
C ALA A 112 -5.83 2.83 12.59
N LEU A 113 -6.56 3.94 12.77
CA LEU A 113 -7.86 3.96 13.42
C LEU A 113 -8.89 3.13 12.64
N LEU A 114 -8.99 3.32 11.31
CA LEU A 114 -9.96 2.60 10.48
C LEU A 114 -9.68 1.09 10.47
N TYR A 115 -8.41 0.71 10.32
CA TYR A 115 -8.00 -0.69 10.31
C TYR A 115 -8.26 -1.35 11.67
N SER A 116 -7.85 -0.70 12.76
CA SER A 116 -8.08 -1.21 14.12
C SER A 116 -9.56 -1.27 14.48
N ALA A 117 -10.38 -0.32 14.04
CA ALA A 117 -11.82 -0.35 14.22
C ALA A 117 -12.47 -1.52 13.45
N GLY A 118 -12.08 -1.74 12.19
CA GLY A 118 -12.56 -2.86 11.38
C GLY A 118 -12.17 -4.22 11.97
N LEU A 119 -10.91 -4.33 12.41
CA LEU A 119 -10.42 -5.50 13.12
C LEU A 119 -11.17 -5.74 14.45
N GLY A 120 -11.37 -4.69 15.26
CA GLY A 120 -12.11 -4.77 16.51
C GLY A 120 -13.56 -5.21 16.30
N ALA A 121 -14.24 -4.66 15.29
CA ALA A 121 -15.59 -5.07 14.92
C ALA A 121 -15.64 -6.55 14.47
N ALA A 122 -14.67 -7.01 13.68
CA ALA A 122 -14.58 -8.40 13.25
C ALA A 122 -14.31 -9.37 14.40
N LEU A 123 -13.50 -8.97 15.39
CA LEU A 123 -13.27 -9.74 16.61
C LEU A 123 -14.54 -9.83 17.47
N LEU A 124 -15.28 -8.73 17.62
CA LEU A 124 -16.56 -8.71 18.32
C LEU A 124 -17.64 -9.55 17.62
N ALA A 125 -17.57 -9.66 16.29
CA ALA A 125 -18.43 -10.53 15.49
C ALA A 125 -18.04 -12.02 15.52
N GLY A 126 -17.10 -12.42 16.39
CA GLY A 126 -16.69 -13.81 16.58
C GLY A 126 -15.49 -14.25 15.74
N GLY A 127 -14.81 -13.33 15.04
CA GLY A 127 -13.52 -13.57 14.38
C GLY A 127 -13.54 -14.48 13.15
N SER A 128 -14.69 -15.08 12.80
CA SER A 128 -14.86 -16.02 11.68
C SER A 128 -14.62 -15.43 10.29
N GLY A 129 -14.59 -14.08 10.18
CA GLY A 129 -14.27 -13.36 8.95
C GLY A 129 -12.82 -12.87 8.84
N LEU A 130 -11.98 -13.06 9.86
CA LEU A 130 -10.62 -12.49 9.82
C LEU A 130 -9.68 -13.31 8.94
N PRO A 131 -8.99 -12.68 7.97
CA PRO A 131 -7.95 -13.37 7.24
C PRO A 131 -6.79 -13.74 8.18
N PRO A 132 -6.13 -14.88 7.96
CA PRO A 132 -4.90 -15.22 8.66
C PRO A 132 -3.88 -14.09 8.53
N GLY A 133 -3.30 -13.67 9.65
CA GLY A 133 -2.32 -12.58 9.66
C GLY A 133 -2.90 -11.17 9.59
N ALA A 134 -4.23 -10.97 9.74
CA ALA A 134 -4.83 -9.63 9.81
C ALA A 134 -4.11 -8.70 10.81
N LEU A 135 -3.76 -9.21 12.01
CA LEU A 135 -3.00 -8.43 12.99
C LEU A 135 -1.61 -8.01 12.48
N ALA A 136 -0.93 -8.89 11.75
CA ALA A 136 0.39 -8.63 11.18
C ALA A 136 0.34 -7.74 9.92
N ALA A 137 -0.83 -7.60 9.29
CA ALA A 137 -0.99 -6.79 8.09
C ALA A 137 -1.04 -5.29 8.38
N LEU A 138 -1.40 -4.86 9.59
CA LEU A 138 -1.45 -3.44 9.96
C LEU A 138 -0.12 -2.70 9.71
N PRO A 139 1.04 -3.11 10.27
CA PRO A 139 2.30 -2.42 10.01
C PRO A 139 2.70 -2.42 8.53
N LEU A 140 2.35 -3.50 7.80
CA LEU A 140 2.59 -3.60 6.36
C LEU A 140 1.78 -2.53 5.61
N VAL A 141 0.48 -2.43 5.87
CA VAL A 141 -0.41 -1.44 5.26
C VAL A 141 0.05 -0.02 5.58
N LEU A 142 0.38 0.26 6.84
CA LEU A 142 0.86 1.59 7.25
C LEU A 142 2.19 1.96 6.59
N GLY A 143 3.12 0.99 6.49
CA GLY A 143 4.41 1.20 5.83
C GLY A 143 4.26 1.51 4.34
N TRP A 144 3.43 0.73 3.64
CA TRP A 144 3.17 0.96 2.22
C TRP A 144 2.37 2.23 1.96
N PHE A 145 1.43 2.58 2.85
CA PHE A 145 0.79 3.88 2.81
C PHE A 145 1.81 5.01 2.97
N ALA A 146 2.69 4.96 3.97
CA ALA A 146 3.68 6.01 4.19
C ALA A 146 4.58 6.23 2.97
N LEU A 147 5.09 5.12 2.39
CA LEU A 147 5.93 5.16 1.19
C LEU A 147 5.16 5.69 -0.02
N GLY A 148 3.97 5.13 -0.29
CA GLY A 148 3.12 5.57 -1.39
C GLY A 148 2.72 7.03 -1.25
N TYR A 149 2.31 7.44 -0.05
CA TYR A 149 1.92 8.81 0.26
C TYR A 149 3.07 9.78 0.01
N ALA A 150 4.29 9.48 0.47
CA ALA A 150 5.43 10.37 0.27
C ALA A 150 5.74 10.59 -1.22
N LEU A 151 5.60 9.55 -2.05
CA LEU A 151 5.77 9.64 -3.50
C LEU A 151 4.62 10.41 -4.17
N TYR A 152 3.37 10.02 -3.92
CA TYR A 152 2.21 10.59 -4.61
C TYR A 152 1.86 12.00 -4.13
N SER A 153 1.99 12.31 -2.84
CA SER A 153 1.76 13.66 -2.30
C SER A 153 2.64 14.71 -2.98
N SER A 154 3.85 14.35 -3.40
CA SER A 154 4.74 15.23 -4.17
C SER A 154 4.15 15.60 -5.54
N ALA A 155 3.56 14.63 -6.24
CA ALA A 155 2.89 14.88 -7.53
C ALA A 155 1.63 15.72 -7.37
N PHE A 156 0.81 15.42 -6.36
CA PHE A 156 -0.37 16.21 -6.01
C PHE A 156 -0.01 17.64 -5.57
N ALA A 157 1.05 17.82 -4.78
CA ALA A 157 1.56 19.13 -4.38
C ALA A 157 1.98 19.99 -5.58
N VAL A 158 2.69 19.38 -6.54
CA VAL A 158 3.06 20.06 -7.80
C VAL A 158 1.81 20.48 -8.56
N ALA A 159 0.84 19.58 -8.72
CA ALA A 159 -0.41 19.91 -9.40
C ALA A 159 -1.16 21.07 -8.72
N GLY A 160 -1.28 21.05 -7.39
CA GLY A 160 -1.88 22.15 -6.62
C GLY A 160 -1.13 23.48 -6.79
N ALA A 161 0.19 23.46 -6.78
CA ALA A 161 1.02 24.67 -6.91
C ALA A 161 0.90 25.37 -8.28
N LEU A 162 0.68 24.59 -9.34
CA LEU A 162 0.57 25.10 -10.71
C LEU A 162 -0.79 25.74 -11.02
N VAL A 163 -1.81 25.44 -10.19
CA VAL A 163 -3.15 25.98 -10.33
C VAL A 163 -3.27 27.27 -9.51
N SER A 164 -4.11 28.20 -9.98
CA SER A 164 -4.33 29.50 -9.34
C SER A 164 -5.77 29.68 -8.84
N ARG A 165 -6.67 28.78 -9.23
CA ARG A 165 -8.11 28.84 -9.00
C ARG A 165 -8.65 27.49 -8.52
N PRO A 166 -9.38 27.41 -7.40
CA PRO A 166 -9.88 26.14 -6.86
C PRO A 166 -10.77 25.40 -7.85
N GLU A 167 -11.48 26.09 -8.74
CA GLU A 167 -12.34 25.49 -9.75
C GLU A 167 -11.56 24.67 -10.80
N GLN A 168 -10.26 24.93 -10.97
CA GLN A 168 -9.39 24.20 -11.90
C GLN A 168 -8.60 23.05 -11.24
N LEU A 169 -8.73 22.89 -9.91
CA LEU A 169 -7.98 21.89 -9.17
C LEU A 169 -8.37 20.48 -9.60
N GLN A 170 -9.66 20.16 -9.57
CA GLN A 170 -10.18 18.83 -9.90
C GLN A 170 -9.69 18.36 -11.27
N THR A 171 -9.86 19.20 -12.30
CA THR A 171 -9.42 18.91 -13.68
C THR A 171 -7.90 18.75 -13.80
N THR A 172 -7.13 19.40 -12.95
CA THR A 172 -5.67 19.25 -12.92
C THR A 172 -5.24 17.98 -12.19
N LEU A 173 -6.00 17.53 -11.20
CA LEU A 173 -5.73 16.29 -10.46
C LEU A 173 -6.16 15.03 -11.22
N THR A 174 -7.17 15.11 -12.10
CA THR A 174 -7.68 13.98 -12.89
C THR A 174 -6.59 13.09 -13.51
N PRO A 175 -5.58 13.61 -14.25
CA PRO A 175 -4.56 12.74 -14.85
C PRO A 175 -3.73 11.98 -13.80
N ILE A 176 -3.46 12.60 -12.65
CA ILE A 176 -2.74 11.95 -11.55
C ILE A 176 -3.63 10.86 -10.94
N THR A 177 -4.89 11.16 -10.68
CA THR A 177 -5.86 10.19 -10.15
C THR A 177 -6.05 9.01 -11.11
N VAL A 178 -6.18 9.26 -12.42
CA VAL A 178 -6.28 8.21 -13.43
C VAL A 178 -5.02 7.35 -13.46
N ALA A 179 -3.83 7.94 -13.33
CA ALA A 179 -2.58 7.18 -13.25
C ALA A 179 -2.54 6.29 -11.99
N VAL A 180 -2.97 6.79 -10.82
CA VAL A 180 -3.05 6.00 -9.58
C VAL A 180 -4.05 4.85 -9.73
N VAL A 181 -5.23 5.12 -10.29
CA VAL A 181 -6.26 4.10 -10.55
C VAL A 181 -5.75 3.05 -11.53
N ALA A 182 -5.04 3.46 -12.59
CA ALA A 182 -4.42 2.56 -13.55
C ALA A 182 -3.41 1.61 -12.89
N CYS A 183 -2.64 2.09 -11.90
CA CYS A 183 -1.71 1.25 -11.15
C CYS A 183 -2.42 0.12 -10.39
N SER A 184 -3.63 0.37 -9.89
CA SER A 184 -4.42 -0.65 -9.19
C SER A 184 -4.93 -1.77 -10.08
N PHE A 185 -5.12 -1.54 -11.39
CA PHE A 185 -5.45 -2.64 -12.30
C PHE A 185 -4.33 -3.66 -12.42
N VAL A 186 -3.07 -3.24 -12.30
CA VAL A 186 -1.92 -4.17 -12.22
C VAL A 186 -1.92 -4.91 -10.87
N ALA A 187 -2.40 -4.26 -9.82
CA ALA A 187 -2.60 -4.90 -8.52
C ALA A 187 -3.71 -5.98 -8.57
N LEU A 188 -4.74 -5.82 -9.41
CA LEU A 188 -5.73 -6.89 -9.66
C LEU A 188 -5.10 -8.13 -10.29
N ALA A 189 -4.19 -7.97 -11.25
CA ALA A 189 -3.46 -9.11 -11.83
C ALA A 189 -2.60 -9.84 -10.78
N ALA A 190 -2.12 -9.13 -9.77
CA ALA A 190 -1.38 -9.72 -8.66
C ALA A 190 -2.26 -10.52 -7.68
N LEU A 191 -3.59 -10.34 -7.71
CA LEU A 191 -4.52 -11.20 -6.96
C LEU A 191 -4.73 -12.56 -7.64
N GLU A 192 -4.58 -12.62 -8.96
CA GLU A 192 -4.73 -13.84 -9.75
C GLU A 192 -3.43 -14.65 -9.77
N ASP A 193 -2.31 -14.02 -10.14
CA ASP A 193 -0.98 -14.64 -10.14
C ASP A 193 0.07 -13.70 -9.52
N PRO A 194 0.28 -13.77 -8.20
CA PRO A 194 1.29 -12.98 -7.49
C PRO A 194 2.74 -13.25 -7.95
N GLY A 195 2.99 -14.39 -8.60
CA GLY A 195 4.30 -14.84 -9.07
C GLY A 195 4.63 -14.42 -10.50
N ALA A 196 3.65 -13.93 -11.26
CA ALA A 196 3.83 -13.57 -12.65
C ALA A 196 5.01 -12.58 -12.85
N PRO A 197 5.80 -12.72 -13.94
CA PRO A 197 6.96 -11.86 -14.17
C PRO A 197 6.59 -10.37 -14.28
N LEU A 198 5.42 -10.07 -14.86
CA LEU A 198 4.90 -8.70 -14.92
C LEU A 198 4.56 -8.14 -13.53
N VAL A 199 3.92 -8.94 -12.68
CA VAL A 199 3.57 -8.57 -11.30
C VAL A 199 4.82 -8.35 -10.45
N ARG A 200 5.83 -9.22 -10.62
CA ARG A 200 7.14 -9.08 -10.00
C ARG A 200 7.82 -7.76 -10.40
N ALA A 201 7.86 -7.45 -11.69
CA ALA A 201 8.42 -6.19 -12.20
C ALA A 201 7.64 -4.96 -11.69
N ALA A 202 6.31 -5.02 -11.75
CA ALA A 202 5.42 -3.96 -11.28
C ALA A 202 5.59 -3.67 -9.78
N SER A 203 5.82 -4.70 -8.97
CA SER A 203 6.03 -4.54 -7.53
C SER A 203 7.34 -3.84 -7.14
N LEU A 204 8.31 -3.76 -8.06
CA LEU A 204 9.56 -3.04 -7.88
C LEU A 204 9.51 -1.62 -8.44
N PHE A 205 8.56 -1.34 -9.34
CA PHE A 205 8.43 -0.02 -9.95
C PHE A 205 7.70 0.94 -8.99
N PRO A 206 8.33 2.05 -8.56
CA PRO A 206 7.87 2.83 -7.40
C PRO A 206 6.40 3.30 -7.44
N PRO A 207 5.86 3.86 -8.54
CA PRO A 207 4.44 4.19 -8.59
C PRO A 207 3.50 2.98 -8.36
N LEU A 208 3.88 1.79 -8.82
CA LEU A 208 3.06 0.57 -8.71
C LEU A 208 3.32 -0.20 -7.41
N ALA A 209 4.51 -0.10 -6.83
CA ALA A 209 4.96 -0.87 -5.67
C ALA A 209 4.00 -0.81 -4.45
N PRO A 210 3.46 0.36 -4.03
CA PRO A 210 2.53 0.45 -2.89
C PRO A 210 1.25 -0.35 -3.04
N MET A 211 0.83 -0.65 -4.28
CA MET A 211 -0.39 -1.41 -4.56
C MET A 211 -0.10 -2.89 -4.76
N VAL A 212 0.98 -3.21 -5.48
CA VAL A 212 1.27 -4.58 -5.91
C VAL A 212 2.07 -5.36 -4.86
N MET A 213 3.05 -4.74 -4.22
CA MET A 213 3.96 -5.44 -3.31
C MET A 213 3.29 -5.98 -2.03
N PRO A 214 2.35 -5.27 -1.37
CA PRO A 214 1.63 -5.82 -0.22
C PRO A 214 0.90 -7.13 -0.56
N ILE A 215 0.33 -7.23 -1.75
CA ILE A 215 -0.37 -8.44 -2.22
C ILE A 215 0.62 -9.59 -2.35
N ARG A 216 1.78 -9.34 -2.99
CA ARG A 216 2.81 -10.37 -3.16
C ARG A 216 3.38 -10.84 -1.82
N THR A 217 3.60 -9.92 -0.87
CA THR A 217 4.04 -10.24 0.50
C THR A 217 2.99 -11.05 1.25
N ALA A 218 1.71 -10.66 1.18
CA ALA A 218 0.61 -11.37 1.82
C ALA A 218 0.41 -12.78 1.22
N ALA A 219 0.65 -12.94 -0.08
CA ALA A 219 0.61 -14.22 -0.79
C ALA A 219 1.87 -15.08 -0.60
N GLY A 220 2.88 -14.61 0.15
CA GLY A 220 4.16 -15.32 0.34
C GLY A 220 5.01 -15.47 -0.93
N SER A 221 4.67 -14.77 -2.01
CA SER A 221 5.35 -14.84 -3.32
C SER A 221 6.53 -13.87 -3.46
N ALA A 222 6.59 -12.84 -2.61
CA ALA A 222 7.70 -11.90 -2.58
C ALA A 222 8.80 -12.38 -1.64
N ALA A 223 10.02 -12.49 -2.16
CA ALA A 223 11.18 -12.75 -1.31
C ALA A 223 11.50 -11.49 -0.48
N GLY A 224 12.06 -11.67 0.73
CA GLY A 224 12.37 -10.55 1.62
C GLY A 224 13.30 -9.49 1.01
N TRP A 225 14.23 -9.91 0.14
CA TRP A 225 15.11 -8.98 -0.58
C TRP A 225 14.36 -8.15 -1.63
N GLU A 226 13.30 -8.69 -2.25
CA GLU A 226 12.47 -7.94 -3.20
C GLU A 226 11.72 -6.85 -2.49
N GLN A 227 11.23 -7.14 -1.28
CA GLN A 227 10.57 -6.14 -0.44
C GLN A 227 11.55 -5.04 -0.02
N ALA A 228 12.75 -5.41 0.42
CA ALA A 228 13.80 -4.44 0.73
C ALA A 228 14.19 -3.59 -0.49
N LEU A 229 14.29 -4.19 -1.68
CA LEU A 229 14.58 -3.50 -2.92
C LEU A 229 13.46 -2.52 -3.31
N ALA A 230 12.20 -2.95 -3.24
CA ALA A 230 11.03 -2.10 -3.52
C ALA A 230 10.98 -0.90 -2.56
N VAL A 231 11.21 -1.12 -1.26
CA VAL A 231 11.30 -0.04 -0.26
C VAL A 231 12.44 0.92 -0.60
N THR A 232 13.62 0.40 -0.97
CA THR A 232 14.77 1.22 -1.36
C THR A 232 14.47 2.08 -2.59
N LEU A 233 13.87 1.49 -3.62
CA LEU A 233 13.47 2.20 -4.84
C LEU A 233 12.41 3.26 -4.56
N MET A 234 11.46 2.98 -3.67
CA MET A 234 10.46 3.95 -3.18
C MET A 234 11.11 5.12 -2.45
N LEU A 235 12.02 4.86 -1.52
CA LEU A 235 12.74 5.88 -0.78
C LEU A 235 13.61 6.73 -1.71
N ALA A 236 14.35 6.11 -2.64
CA ALA A 236 15.17 6.82 -3.63
C ALA A 236 14.31 7.71 -4.54
N SER A 237 13.17 7.20 -5.03
CA SER A 237 12.25 7.96 -5.88
C SER A 237 11.62 9.12 -5.13
N THR A 238 11.23 8.90 -3.87
CA THR A 238 10.71 9.95 -2.99
C THR A 238 11.77 11.01 -2.71
N ALA A 239 13.00 10.61 -2.39
CA ALA A 239 14.12 11.51 -2.16
C ALA A 239 14.47 12.36 -3.40
N ALA A 240 14.22 11.84 -4.60
CA ALA A 240 14.36 12.59 -5.85
C ALA A 240 13.18 13.55 -6.11
N LEU A 241 11.94 13.09 -5.88
CA LEU A 241 10.71 13.83 -6.22
C LEU A 241 10.34 14.91 -5.20
N VAL A 242 10.55 14.71 -3.91
CA VAL A 242 10.18 15.69 -2.87
C VAL A 242 10.93 17.01 -3.05
N PRO A 243 12.27 17.05 -3.23
CA PRO A 243 12.99 18.30 -3.51
C PRO A 243 12.57 18.93 -4.83
N LEU A 244 12.20 18.11 -5.82
CA LEU A 244 11.67 18.57 -7.10
C LEU A 244 10.37 19.34 -6.92
N ALA A 245 9.43 18.74 -6.17
CA ALA A 245 8.14 19.32 -5.85
C ALA A 245 8.31 20.62 -5.05
N ALA A 246 9.19 20.63 -4.05
CA ALA A 246 9.50 21.82 -3.26
C ALA A 246 10.05 22.98 -4.11
N ARG A 247 10.91 22.67 -5.10
CA ARG A 247 11.41 23.68 -6.04
C ARG A 247 10.29 24.26 -6.91
N ILE A 248 9.44 23.42 -7.47
CA ILE A 248 8.32 23.85 -8.31
C ILE A 248 7.33 24.68 -7.49
N TYR A 249 7.03 24.26 -6.25
CA TYR A 249 6.19 24.99 -5.32
C TYR A 249 6.76 26.38 -5.03
N ALA A 250 8.04 26.47 -4.66
CA ALA A 250 8.68 27.76 -4.37
C ALA A 250 8.62 28.74 -5.57
N GLY A 251 8.74 28.23 -6.80
CA GLY A 251 8.63 29.05 -8.02
C GLY A 251 7.19 29.42 -8.43
N ALA A 252 6.19 28.69 -7.94
CA ALA A 252 4.79 28.88 -8.33
C ALA A 252 3.92 29.56 -7.26
N VAL A 253 4.31 29.50 -5.98
CA VAL A 253 3.48 29.93 -4.85
C VAL A 253 3.18 31.43 -4.86
N LEU A 254 4.16 32.28 -5.23
CA LEU A 254 3.99 33.74 -5.28
C LEU A 254 3.30 34.26 -6.55
N ARG A 255 2.93 33.36 -7.48
CA ARG A 255 2.36 33.76 -8.78
C ARG A 255 0.84 33.61 -8.74
N THR A 256 0.18 34.65 -8.25
CA THR A 256 -1.28 34.80 -8.22
C THR A 256 -1.74 35.46 -9.52
N GLY A 257 -2.59 34.77 -10.30
CA GLY A 257 -3.04 35.28 -11.61
C GLY A 257 -3.29 34.17 -12.64
N ARG A 258 -2.32 33.92 -13.52
CA ARG A 258 -2.42 32.89 -14.57
C ARG A 258 -1.91 31.54 -14.08
N ARG A 259 -2.44 30.44 -14.65
CA ARG A 259 -1.89 29.08 -14.49
C ARG A 259 -0.39 29.10 -14.83
N VAL A 260 0.43 28.56 -13.93
CA VAL A 260 1.89 28.57 -14.11
C VAL A 260 2.27 27.35 -14.96
N ARG A 261 3.05 27.57 -16.04
CA ARG A 261 3.60 26.46 -16.81
C ARG A 261 4.75 25.82 -16.03
N LEU A 262 4.85 24.48 -16.05
CA LEU A 262 5.88 23.73 -15.31
C LEU A 262 7.31 24.24 -15.57
N ARG A 263 7.64 24.58 -16.82
CA ARG A 263 8.95 25.13 -17.22
C ARG A 263 9.26 26.48 -16.58
N GLU A 264 8.25 27.32 -16.38
CA GLU A 264 8.41 28.64 -15.78
C GLU A 264 8.56 28.54 -14.25
N ALA A 265 7.81 27.64 -13.60
CA ALA A 265 7.97 27.37 -12.17
C ALA A 265 9.38 26.87 -11.85
N TRP A 266 9.91 25.98 -12.69
CA TRP A 266 11.28 25.49 -12.56
C TRP A 266 12.34 26.60 -12.72
N GLY A 267 12.18 27.46 -13.73
CA GLY A 267 13.14 28.55 -14.00
C GLY A 267 13.20 29.58 -12.87
N ALA A 268 12.06 29.95 -12.31
CA ALA A 268 11.96 30.94 -11.23
C ALA A 268 12.67 30.48 -9.93
N ALA A 269 12.71 29.17 -9.66
CA ALA A 269 13.37 28.61 -8.49
C ALA A 269 14.90 28.83 -8.46
N ARG A 270 15.55 29.14 -9.60
CA ARG A 270 17.00 29.40 -9.66
C ARG A 270 17.39 30.81 -9.23
N VAL A 271 16.45 31.76 -9.24
CA VAL A 271 16.74 33.19 -9.08
C VAL A 271 16.73 33.64 -7.62
N LYS A 272 16.15 32.85 -6.70
CA LYS A 272 16.18 33.10 -5.25
C LYS A 272 16.96 31.99 -4.54
N ARG A 273 18.28 32.08 -4.56
CA ARG A 273 19.14 31.47 -3.55
C ARG A 273 19.78 32.59 -2.74
#